data_AF-A0A1F6FL66-F1
#
_entry.id   AF-A0A1F6FL66-F1
#
_cell.length_a   1.000
_cell.length_b   1.000
_cell.length_c   1.000
_cell.angle_alpha   90.00
_cell.angle_beta   90.00
_cell.angle_gamma   90.00
#
_symmetry.space_group_name_H-M   'P 1'
#
loop_
_entity.id
_entity.type
_entity.pdbx_description
1 polymer ?
#
loop_
_entity_poly.entity_id
_entity_poly.type
_entity_poly.pdbx_seq_one_letter_code
_entity_poly.pdbx_strand_id
1 'polypeptide(L)'
;MSVKRESPKVKRAIKKDNLDMLMKKILLISVIFILGMSFVLPVLGQMPAQQSNPSADTAEGIINKQLQDLELIGLPAEPDNPVDPIVNLIKMSFSFLAIIFLIFIIYAGFRWMLSGGNSETIEKAKKTIAAALIGLVIIFLSYAITAFVFNVVLSGGRRF
;
A
#
# COMPACT_ATOMS: atom_id res chain seq x y z
N MET A 1 -7.52 40.85 46.45
CA MET A 1 -7.62 40.31 45.08
C MET A 1 -7.65 38.78 45.18
N SER A 2 -8.83 38.17 45.13
CA SER A 2 -9.03 36.75 45.47
C SER A 2 -8.68 35.85 44.29
N VAL A 3 -7.61 35.07 44.46
CA VAL A 3 -7.19 34.01 43.53
C VAL A 3 -8.33 33.00 43.40
N LYS A 4 -9.01 33.01 42.26
CA LYS A 4 -10.05 32.05 41.90
C LYS A 4 -9.38 30.69 41.64
N ARG A 5 -9.16 29.95 42.72
CA ARG A 5 -8.65 28.57 42.67
C ARG A 5 -9.71 27.70 42.00
N GLU A 6 -9.51 27.42 40.72
CA GLU A 6 -10.33 26.46 39.97
C GLU A 6 -10.39 25.15 40.75
N SER A 7 -11.60 24.66 40.97
CA SER A 7 -11.82 23.46 41.75
C SER A 7 -11.17 22.24 41.08
N PRO A 8 -10.58 21.31 41.85
CA PRO A 8 -9.86 20.15 41.31
C PRO A 8 -10.77 19.22 40.46
N LYS A 9 -12.08 19.40 40.54
CA LYS A 9 -13.08 18.69 39.73
C LYS A 9 -13.05 19.12 38.25
N VAL A 10 -12.81 20.40 37.96
CA VAL A 10 -12.79 20.94 36.58
C VAL A 10 -11.59 20.40 35.80
N LYS A 11 -10.41 20.35 36.44
CA LYS A 11 -9.19 19.79 35.83
C LYS A 11 -9.33 18.29 35.51
N ARG A 12 -10.13 17.55 36.28
CA ARG A 12 -10.39 16.12 36.05
C ARG A 12 -11.34 15.90 34.87
N ALA A 13 -12.33 16.77 34.67
CA ALA A 13 -13.27 16.69 33.55
C ALA A 13 -12.55 16.95 32.21
N ILE A 14 -11.76 18.03 32.12
CA ILE A 14 -11.00 18.38 30.91
C ILE A 14 -10.01 17.27 30.54
N LYS A 15 -9.39 16.61 31.53
CA LYS A 15 -8.49 15.48 31.28
C LYS A 15 -9.24 14.27 30.73
N LYS A 16 -10.42 13.95 31.28
CA LYS A 16 -11.24 12.82 30.85
C LYS A 16 -11.72 12.98 29.41
N ASP A 17 -12.20 14.18 29.05
CA ASP A 17 -12.68 14.48 27.68
C ASP A 17 -11.56 14.33 26.63
N ASN A 18 -10.33 14.73 26.97
CA ASN A 18 -9.16 14.53 26.12
C ASN A 18 -8.71 13.06 26.05
N LEU A 19 -8.89 12.29 27.12
CA LEU A 19 -8.52 10.87 27.14
C LEU A 19 -9.51 10.03 26.31
N ASP A 20 -10.80 10.33 26.40
CA ASP A 20 -11.85 9.67 25.61
C ASP A 20 -11.69 10.00 24.11
N MET A 21 -11.30 11.24 23.79
CA MET A 21 -10.95 11.63 22.42
C MET A 21 -9.69 10.93 21.89
N LEU A 22 -8.70 10.66 22.76
CA LEU A 22 -7.42 10.03 22.39
C LEU A 22 -7.55 8.51 22.25
N MET A 23 -8.30 7.85 23.14
CA MET A 23 -8.63 6.42 23.03
C MET A 23 -9.41 6.12 21.76
N LYS A 24 -10.40 6.94 21.41
CA LYS A 24 -11.17 6.74 20.18
C LYS A 24 -10.32 6.89 18.92
N LYS A 25 -9.36 7.83 18.89
CA LYS A 25 -8.43 8.00 17.75
C LYS A 25 -7.43 6.84 17.62
N ILE A 26 -6.88 6.35 18.73
CA ILE A 26 -5.99 5.17 18.73
C ILE A 26 -6.75 3.90 18.31
N LEU A 27 -8.00 3.75 18.75
CA LEU A 27 -8.86 2.62 18.39
C LEU A 27 -9.17 2.67 16.88
N LEU A 28 -9.48 3.84 16.33
CA LEU A 28 -9.76 4.02 14.91
C LEU A 28 -8.53 3.72 14.03
N ILE A 29 -7.32 4.14 14.45
CA ILE A 29 -6.05 3.81 13.75
C ILE A 29 -5.74 2.30 13.83
N SER A 30 -5.97 1.67 14.98
CA SER A 30 -5.81 0.23 15.16
C SER A 30 -6.79 -0.58 14.30
N VAL A 31 -8.05 -0.12 14.19
CA VAL A 31 -9.06 -0.75 13.33
C VAL A 31 -8.70 -0.65 11.85
N ILE A 32 -8.18 0.50 11.39
CA ILE A 32 -7.69 0.68 10.02
C ILE A 32 -6.46 -0.21 9.74
N PHE A 33 -5.58 -0.38 10.73
CA PHE A 33 -4.43 -1.28 10.64
C PHE A 33 -4.86 -2.75 10.52
N ILE A 34 -5.82 -3.19 11.33
CA ILE A 34 -6.36 -4.57 11.31
C ILE A 34 -7.14 -4.85 10.02
N LEU A 35 -7.92 -3.88 9.52
CA LEU A 35 -8.59 -4.00 8.22
C LEU A 35 -7.60 -4.06 7.04
N GLY A 36 -6.53 -3.26 7.07
CA GLY A 36 -5.44 -3.34 6.07
C GLY A 36 -4.68 -4.67 6.13
N MET A 37 -4.56 -5.26 7.31
CA MET A 37 -3.91 -6.57 7.52
C MET A 37 -4.81 -7.75 7.12
N SER A 38 -6.13 -7.59 7.12
CA SER A 38 -7.07 -8.59 6.59
C SER A 38 -7.12 -8.62 5.05
N PHE A 39 -6.79 -7.50 4.39
CA PHE A 39 -6.75 -7.41 2.93
C PHE A 39 -5.55 -8.14 2.29
N VAL A 40 -4.59 -8.56 3.12
CA VAL A 40 -3.40 -9.35 2.76
C VAL A 40 -3.71 -10.84 2.64
N LEU A 41 -4.68 -11.35 3.40
CA LEU A 41 -4.99 -12.78 3.47
C LEU A 41 -5.54 -13.40 2.16
N PRO A 42 -6.39 -12.74 1.35
CA PRO A 42 -6.89 -13.36 0.12
C PRO A 42 -5.84 -13.46 -1.01
N VAL A 43 -4.66 -12.85 -0.86
CA VAL A 43 -3.50 -13.09 -1.76
C VAL A 43 -2.90 -14.49 -1.56
N LEU A 44 -3.14 -15.13 -0.41
CA LEU A 44 -2.77 -16.52 -0.13
C LEU A 44 -3.90 -17.53 -0.46
N GLY A 45 -5.13 -17.06 -0.69
CA GLY A 45 -6.33 -17.90 -0.88
C GLY A 45 -6.76 -18.11 -2.33
N GLN A 46 -6.01 -17.59 -3.30
CA GLN A 46 -6.33 -17.66 -4.73
C GLN A 46 -5.29 -18.50 -5.47
N MET A 47 -5.18 -19.77 -5.08
CA MET A 47 -4.61 -20.82 -5.94
C MET A 47 -5.81 -21.49 -6.63
N PRO A 48 -5.96 -21.40 -7.96
CA PRO A 48 -6.98 -22.16 -8.68
C PRO A 48 -6.77 -23.67 -8.48
N ALA A 49 -7.80 -24.39 -8.07
CA ALA A 49 -7.80 -25.84 -8.17
C ALA A 49 -7.82 -26.25 -9.66
N GLN A 50 -6.81 -27.00 -10.09
CA GLN A 50 -6.63 -27.49 -11.45
C GLN A 50 -7.70 -28.57 -11.77
N GLN A 51 -8.64 -28.28 -12.70
CA GLN A 51 -9.68 -29.23 -13.10
C GLN A 51 -9.53 -29.61 -14.58
N SER A 52 -9.50 -30.92 -14.80
CA SER A 52 -9.15 -31.69 -16.01
C SER A 52 -10.02 -31.47 -17.26
N ASN A 53 -9.36 -31.55 -18.43
CA ASN A 53 -9.90 -31.52 -19.82
C ASN A 53 -11.03 -32.53 -20.12
N PRO A 54 -11.90 -32.23 -21.11
CA PRO A 54 -12.06 -33.17 -22.22
C PRO A 54 -12.25 -32.54 -23.63
N SER A 55 -11.58 -33.20 -24.60
CA SER A 55 -11.94 -33.39 -26.02
C SER A 55 -11.89 -32.23 -27.03
N ALA A 56 -10.96 -32.38 -27.98
CA ALA A 56 -10.84 -31.65 -29.23
C ALA A 56 -11.95 -32.03 -30.23
N ASP A 57 -12.61 -31.03 -30.83
CA ASP A 57 -13.22 -30.98 -32.18
C ASP A 57 -14.39 -29.98 -32.27
N THR A 58 -14.80 -29.39 -31.15
CA THR A 58 -15.66 -28.20 -31.15
C THR A 58 -14.77 -26.96 -31.33
N ALA A 59 -15.31 -25.87 -31.90
CA ALA A 59 -14.61 -24.59 -32.09
C ALA A 59 -13.88 -24.08 -30.83
N GLU A 60 -14.34 -24.49 -29.64
CA GLU A 60 -13.67 -24.23 -28.36
C GLU A 60 -12.28 -24.87 -28.24
N GLY A 61 -12.05 -26.06 -28.81
CA GLY A 61 -10.75 -26.75 -28.79
C GLY A 61 -9.68 -26.09 -29.66
N ILE A 62 -10.08 -25.37 -30.72
CA ILE A 62 -9.16 -24.60 -31.57
C ILE A 62 -8.81 -23.26 -30.91
N ILE A 63 -9.77 -22.62 -30.24
CA ILE A 63 -9.54 -21.41 -29.44
C ILE A 63 -8.59 -21.71 -28.28
N ASN A 64 -8.75 -22.87 -27.63
CA ASN A 64 -7.86 -23.30 -26.55
C ASN A 64 -6.45 -23.66 -27.03
N LYS A 65 -6.28 -24.26 -28.22
CA LYS A 65 -4.96 -24.44 -28.84
C LYS A 65 -4.29 -23.12 -29.21
N GLN A 66 -5.06 -22.11 -29.62
CA GLN A 66 -4.54 -20.75 -29.83
C GLN A 66 -4.16 -20.03 -28.53
N LEU A 67 -4.87 -20.28 -27.42
CA LEU A 67 -4.47 -19.82 -26.08
C LEU A 67 -3.18 -20.53 -25.59
N GLN A 68 -2.94 -21.77 -26.03
CA GLN A 68 -1.71 -22.53 -25.81
C GLN A 68 -0.53 -22.11 -26.71
N ASP A 69 -0.76 -21.47 -27.86
CA ASP A 69 0.31 -20.87 -28.66
C ASP A 69 0.61 -19.42 -28.24
N LEU A 70 -0.30 -18.75 -27.52
CA LEU A 70 -0.02 -17.48 -26.81
C LEU A 70 0.87 -17.68 -25.56
N GLU A 71 0.93 -18.91 -25.06
CA GLU A 71 1.84 -19.40 -24.03
C GLU A 71 3.31 -19.40 -24.48
N LEU A 72 3.56 -19.63 -25.77
CA LEU A 72 4.89 -19.53 -26.41
C LEU A 72 5.42 -18.08 -26.47
N ILE A 73 4.55 -17.08 -26.28
CA ILE A 73 4.89 -15.65 -26.10
C ILE A 73 5.08 -15.29 -24.61
N GLY A 74 5.07 -16.28 -23.72
CA GLY A 74 5.20 -16.10 -22.27
C GLY A 74 3.91 -15.70 -21.56
N LEU A 75 2.74 -16.03 -22.12
CA LEU A 75 1.47 -15.98 -21.38
C LEU A 75 0.83 -17.37 -21.24
N PRO A 76 1.29 -18.21 -20.29
CA PRO A 76 0.53 -19.36 -19.82
C PRO A 76 -0.57 -18.92 -18.85
N ALA A 77 -1.81 -19.25 -19.19
CA ALA A 77 -2.87 -19.44 -18.20
C ALA A 77 -2.68 -20.81 -17.53
N GLU A 78 -1.60 -20.93 -16.74
CA GLU A 78 -1.32 -22.08 -15.91
C GLU A 78 -1.15 -21.60 -14.46
N PRO A 79 -1.72 -22.28 -13.44
CA PRO A 79 -1.79 -21.77 -12.07
C PRO A 79 -0.43 -21.65 -11.36
N ASP A 80 0.67 -22.06 -12.01
CA ASP A 80 1.99 -22.25 -11.42
C ASP A 80 3.11 -21.51 -12.18
N ASN A 81 2.87 -20.28 -12.63
CA ASN A 81 3.97 -19.38 -12.97
C ASN A 81 4.70 -18.99 -11.68
N PRO A 82 6.01 -19.31 -11.50
CA PRO A 82 6.74 -18.93 -10.29
C PRO A 82 6.90 -17.41 -10.14
N VAL A 83 6.60 -16.64 -11.19
CA VAL A 83 6.71 -15.19 -11.23
C VAL A 83 5.47 -14.50 -10.62
N ASP A 84 4.30 -15.13 -10.70
CA ASP A 84 3.03 -14.58 -10.22
C ASP A 84 2.98 -14.34 -8.70
N PRO A 85 3.41 -15.28 -7.82
CA PRO A 85 3.43 -15.02 -6.38
C PRO A 85 4.44 -13.93 -6.01
N ILE A 86 5.56 -13.83 -6.73
CA ILE A 86 6.59 -12.80 -6.50
C ILE A 86 6.06 -11.41 -6.85
N VAL A 87 5.40 -11.28 -8.01
CA VAL A 87 4.79 -10.03 -8.44
C VAL A 87 3.68 -9.60 -7.47
N ASN A 88 2.89 -10.55 -6.97
CA ASN A 88 1.83 -10.25 -6.02
C ASN A 88 2.38 -9.81 -4.64
N LEU A 89 3.45 -10.45 -4.17
CA LEU A 89 4.15 -10.06 -2.94
C LEU A 89 4.75 -8.65 -3.02
N ILE A 90 5.34 -8.30 -4.16
CA ILE A 90 5.87 -6.96 -4.41
C ILE A 90 4.72 -5.95 -4.40
N LYS A 91 3.63 -6.19 -5.15
CA LYS A 91 2.46 -5.31 -5.18
C LYS A 91 1.87 -5.09 -3.78
N MET A 92 1.77 -6.15 -2.99
CA MET A 92 1.26 -6.08 -1.62
C MET A 92 2.18 -5.25 -0.71
N SER A 93 3.49 -5.43 -0.84
CA SER A 93 4.49 -4.68 -0.08
C SER A 93 4.48 -3.19 -0.43
N PHE A 94 4.35 -2.85 -1.71
CA PHE A 94 4.23 -1.46 -2.18
C PHE A 94 2.94 -0.78 -1.72
N SER A 95 1.82 -1.52 -1.69
CA SER A 95 0.54 -1.02 -1.15
C SER A 95 0.64 -0.67 0.34
N PHE A 96 1.28 -1.55 1.13
CA PHE A 96 1.50 -1.29 2.54
C PHE A 96 2.46 -0.11 2.79
N LEU A 97 3.54 -0.02 2.03
CA LEU A 97 4.47 1.11 2.10
C LEU A 97 3.77 2.45 1.79
N ALA A 98 2.93 2.50 0.76
CA ALA A 98 2.22 3.73 0.39
C ALA A 98 1.38 4.29 1.55
N ILE A 99 0.70 3.41 2.30
CA ILE A 99 -0.10 3.78 3.47
C ILE A 99 0.79 4.31 4.61
N ILE A 100 1.95 3.70 4.84
CA ILE A 100 2.91 4.15 5.85
C ILE A 100 3.42 5.56 5.54
N PHE A 101 3.83 5.81 4.29
CA PHE A 101 4.31 7.13 3.85
C PHE A 101 3.21 8.20 4.01
N LEU A 102 1.96 7.85 3.70
CA LEU A 102 0.82 8.74 3.91
C LEU A 102 0.65 9.12 5.40
N ILE A 103 0.75 8.14 6.31
CA ILE A 103 0.68 8.38 7.76
C ILE A 103 1.83 9.28 8.22
N PHE A 104 3.05 9.07 7.73
CA PHE A 104 4.20 9.93 8.06
C PHE A 104 4.00 11.37 7.61
N ILE A 105 3.46 11.60 6.42
CA ILE A 105 3.16 12.94 5.91
C ILE A 105 2.11 13.61 6.79
N ILE A 106 1.04 12.90 7.14
CA ILE A 106 -0.02 13.43 8.02
C ILE A 106 0.53 13.76 9.41
N TYR A 107 1.32 12.86 10.00
CA TYR A 107 1.94 13.07 11.31
C TYR A 107 2.88 14.28 11.31
N ALA A 108 3.74 14.38 10.30
CA ALA A 108 4.66 15.52 10.15
C ALA A 108 3.89 16.82 9.86
N GLY A 109 2.81 16.76 9.08
CA GLY A 109 1.92 17.89 8.81
C GLY A 109 1.25 18.42 10.08
N PHE A 110 0.71 17.53 10.93
CA PHE A 110 0.18 17.93 12.23
C PHE A 110 1.26 18.56 13.11
N ARG A 111 2.47 17.99 13.14
CA ARG A 111 3.59 18.56 13.89
C ARG A 111 3.95 19.96 13.39
N TRP A 112 3.90 20.18 12.07
CA TRP A 112 4.15 21.48 11.47
C TRP A 112 3.10 22.51 11.87
N MET A 113 1.81 22.15 11.82
CA MET A 113 0.71 23.05 12.19
C MET A 113 0.67 23.36 13.70
N LEU A 114 1.00 22.39 14.55
CA LEU A 114 0.97 22.54 16.01
C LEU A 114 2.26 23.19 16.58
N SER A 115 3.24 23.52 15.74
CA SER A 115 4.54 24.05 16.19
C SER A 115 4.46 25.46 16.80
N GLY A 116 3.36 26.18 16.64
CA GLY A 116 3.12 27.45 17.36
C GLY A 116 4.17 28.54 17.12
N GLY A 117 4.92 28.48 16.01
CA GLY A 117 6.00 29.43 15.70
C GLY A 117 7.40 29.01 16.16
N ASN A 118 7.57 27.85 16.82
CA ASN A 118 8.90 27.31 17.09
C ASN A 118 9.58 26.87 15.77
N SER A 119 10.64 27.56 15.40
CA SER A 119 11.40 27.31 14.16
C SER A 119 12.00 25.91 14.11
N GLU A 120 12.46 25.38 15.25
CA GLU A 120 13.12 24.08 15.32
C GLU A 120 12.14 22.94 14.99
N THR A 121 10.92 23.01 15.52
CA THR A 121 9.90 21.99 15.24
C THR A 121 9.34 22.11 13.83
N ILE A 122 9.26 23.32 13.29
CA ILE A 122 8.90 23.57 11.89
C ILE A 122 9.93 22.96 10.95
N GLU A 123 11.22 23.20 11.19
CA GLU A 123 12.31 22.67 10.37
C GLU A 123 12.35 21.14 10.41
N LYS A 124 12.22 20.56 11.61
CA LYS A 124 12.12 19.11 11.78
C LYS A 124 10.94 18.51 11.01
N ALA A 125 9.75 19.12 11.09
CA ALA A 125 8.57 18.65 10.39
C ALA A 125 8.74 18.72 8.86
N LYS A 126 9.28 19.84 8.34
CA LYS A 126 9.58 20.00 6.91
C LYS A 126 10.59 18.97 6.42
N LYS A 127 11.64 18.70 7.20
CA LYS A 127 12.64 17.66 6.87
C LYS A 127 12.01 16.28 6.78
N THR A 128 11.09 15.94 7.70
CA THR A 128 10.35 14.67 7.64
C THR A 128 9.44 14.58 6.43
N ILE A 129 8.72 15.66 6.07
CA ILE A 129 7.88 15.70 4.87
C ILE A 129 8.73 15.54 3.61
N ALA A 130 9.86 16.26 3.51
CA ALA A 130 10.77 16.16 2.37
C ALA A 130 11.33 14.73 2.22
N ALA A 131 11.77 14.11 3.31
CA ALA A 131 12.25 12.74 3.31
C ALA A 131 11.15 11.74 2.87
N ALA A 132 9.91 11.92 3.33
CA ALA A 132 8.78 11.09 2.93
C ALA A 132 8.46 11.23 1.43
N LEU A 133 8.48 12.47 0.90
CA LEU A 133 8.27 12.73 -0.52
C LEU A 133 9.37 12.12 -1.38
N ILE A 134 10.64 12.24 -0.97
CA ILE A 134 11.77 11.66 -1.70
C ILE A 134 11.64 10.14 -1.77
N GLY A 135 11.27 9.48 -0.66
CA GLY A 135 11.01 8.04 -0.65
C GLY A 135 9.89 7.62 -1.62
N LEU A 136 8.80 8.41 -1.68
CA LEU A 136 7.70 8.15 -2.61
C LEU A 136 8.12 8.33 -4.08
N VAL A 137 8.93 9.35 -4.37
CA VAL A 137 9.46 9.59 -5.73
C VAL A 137 10.36 8.43 -6.18
N ILE A 138 11.21 7.90 -5.29
CA ILE A 138 12.08 6.75 -5.61
C ILE A 138 11.26 5.51 -5.97
N ILE A 139 10.17 5.26 -5.25
CA ILE A 139 9.22 4.16 -5.54
C ILE A 139 8.65 4.29 -6.95
N PHE A 140 8.18 5.49 -7.34
CA PHE A 140 7.65 5.72 -8.67
C PHE A 140 8.71 5.62 -9.76
N LEU A 141 9.92 6.13 -9.51
CA LEU A 141 11.04 6.00 -10.44
C LEU A 141 11.42 4.54 -10.66
N SER A 142 11.49 3.74 -9.60
CA SER A 142 11.79 2.31 -9.70
C SER A 142 10.79 1.57 -10.60
N TYR A 143 9.50 1.84 -10.42
CA TYR A 143 8.45 1.26 -11.26
C TYR A 143 8.56 1.73 -12.72
N ALA A 144 8.76 3.04 -12.95
CA ALA A 144 8.90 3.61 -14.28
C ALA A 144 10.09 3.02 -15.04
N ILE A 145 11.25 2.87 -14.37
CA ILE A 145 12.45 2.27 -14.96
C ILE A 145 12.20 0.80 -15.28
N THR A 146 11.61 0.05 -14.35
CA THR A 146 11.30 -1.38 -14.56
C THR A 146 10.39 -1.55 -15.78
N ALA A 147 9.28 -0.81 -15.82
CA ALA A 147 8.34 -0.84 -16.94
C ALA A 147 8.99 -0.44 -18.26
N PHE A 148 9.87 0.57 -18.25
CA PHE A 148 10.61 1.00 -19.43
C PHE A 148 11.53 -0.12 -19.96
N VAL A 149 12.29 -0.78 -19.09
CA VAL A 149 13.17 -1.90 -19.49
C VAL A 149 12.36 -3.04 -20.10
N PHE A 150 11.27 -3.46 -19.46
CA PHE A 150 10.39 -4.49 -20.02
C PHE A 150 9.80 -4.07 -21.36
N ASN A 151 9.36 -2.82 -21.51
CA ASN A 151 8.80 -2.33 -22.76
C ASN A 151 9.83 -2.35 -23.89
N VAL A 152 11.05 -1.90 -23.63
CA VAL A 152 12.13 -1.87 -24.62
C VAL A 152 12.52 -3.30 -25.02
N VAL A 153 12.65 -4.21 -24.06
CA VAL A 153 13.03 -5.61 -24.32
C VAL A 153 11.93 -6.38 -25.06
N LEU A 154 10.66 -6.30 -24.61
CA LEU A 154 9.53 -6.97 -25.28
C LEU A 154 9.18 -6.35 -26.65
N SER A 155 9.45 -5.06 -26.87
CA SER A 155 9.18 -4.40 -28.15
C SER A 155 10.31 -4.59 -29.16
N GLY A 156 11.55 -4.77 -28.67
CA GLY A 156 12.71 -5.09 -29.49
C GLY A 156 12.74 -6.54 -29.98
N GLY A 157 12.21 -7.50 -29.20
CA GLY A 157 12.22 -8.93 -29.55
C GLY A 157 11.20 -9.36 -30.62
N ARG A 158 10.25 -8.50 -31.00
CA ARG A 158 9.14 -8.83 -31.93
C ARG A 158 9.39 -8.44 -33.39
N ARG A 159 10.65 -8.13 -33.73
CA ARG A 159 11.07 -7.58 -35.04
C ARG A 159 11.90 -8.57 -35.88
N PHE A 160 12.03 -9.81 -35.45
CA PHE A 160 12.59 -10.91 -36.23
C PHE A 160 11.60 -12.06 -36.29
#